data_AF-A0A6B3N5V9-F1
#
_entry.id   AF-A0A6B3N5V9-F1
#
_cell.length_a   1.000
_cell.length_b   1.000
_cell.length_c   1.000
_cell.angle_alpha   90.00
_cell.angle_beta   90.00
_cell.angle_gamma   90.00
#
_symmetry.space_group_name_H-M   'P 1'
#
loop_
_entity.id
_entity.type
_entity.pdbx_description
1 polymer ?
#
loop_
_entity_poly.entity_id
_entity_poly.type
_entity_poly.pdbx_seq_one_letter_code
_entity_poly.pdbx_strand_id
1 'polypeptide(L)'
;MLFDELQDAHQRLSAVLNGAFDVACPLTLSAIDSVNKCLLIGINELQAEAVVRSLFKDQVGDLPLSVKCLQFRLHGKQQRNRPISGGLKIVYPEGGNLGVGSIGVIAKRDNVLGFVTAGHVVDKIGTKVYQPSKSDNNRVGETKVVSNWKGSANSDSAFVEAEYSRRDEPKVGTIWKDDNSFYEVSQSGVAKVGDQVIMSGQNNNTGTENGEVIVVGATVRFTGGSTLNNQVITDYKTIEGDSGGAVFKIDSGNKVVLLGINVAGSDKQYITPSPSPSKPPNPFNNLYGVYSPWQSLEQDLGGTWVIKA
;
A
#
# COMPACT_ATOMS: atom_id res chain seq x y z
N MET A 1 35.20 14.53 -27.28
CA MET A 1 35.89 14.80 -26.02
C MET A 1 34.89 15.04 -24.90
N LEU A 2 34.30 16.24 -24.72
CA LEU A 2 33.35 16.47 -23.62
C LEU A 2 32.12 15.53 -23.64
N PHE A 3 31.58 15.21 -24.82
CA PHE A 3 30.43 14.28 -24.92
C PHE A 3 30.80 12.84 -24.52
N ASP A 4 32.00 12.38 -24.89
CA ASP A 4 32.49 11.04 -24.54
C ASP A 4 32.72 10.95 -23.02
N GLU A 5 33.28 12.00 -22.42
CA GLU A 5 33.47 12.09 -20.96
C GLU A 5 32.14 12.11 -20.19
N LEU A 6 31.13 12.82 -20.71
CA LEU A 6 29.76 12.80 -20.17
C LEU A 6 29.13 11.41 -20.28
N GLN A 7 29.41 10.69 -21.38
CA GLN A 7 28.88 9.35 -21.59
C GLN A 7 29.53 8.33 -20.64
N ASP A 8 30.85 8.42 -20.43
CA ASP A 8 31.56 7.59 -19.46
C ASP A 8 31.08 7.86 -18.02
N ALA A 9 30.86 9.13 -17.66
CA ALA A 9 30.32 9.49 -16.36
C ALA A 9 28.88 8.99 -16.17
N HIS A 10 28.04 9.09 -17.20
CA HIS A 10 26.69 8.55 -17.20
C HIS A 10 26.69 7.02 -17.00
N GLN A 11 27.59 6.28 -17.65
CA GLN A 11 27.71 4.84 -17.45
C GLN A 11 28.10 4.48 -16.01
N ARG A 12 29.06 5.21 -15.42
CA ARG A 12 29.45 5.01 -14.01
C ARG A 12 28.29 5.27 -13.05
N LEU A 13 27.54 6.36 -13.24
CA LEU A 13 26.34 6.66 -12.45
C LEU A 13 25.22 5.64 -12.66
N SER A 14 25.07 5.13 -13.88
CA SER A 14 24.10 4.08 -14.19
C SER A 14 24.45 2.77 -13.48
N ALA A 15 25.74 2.45 -13.32
CA ALA A 15 26.16 1.32 -12.49
C ALA A 15 25.80 1.51 -11.00
N VAL A 16 25.91 2.74 -10.48
CA VAL A 16 25.42 3.10 -9.15
C VAL A 16 23.90 2.90 -9.05
N LEU A 17 23.13 3.39 -10.04
CA LEU A 17 21.68 3.17 -10.13
C LEU A 17 21.29 1.70 -10.26
N ASN A 18 22.15 0.84 -10.79
CA ASN A 18 21.90 -0.59 -10.91
C ASN A 18 22.39 -1.39 -9.69
N GLY A 19 22.93 -0.73 -8.66
CA GLY A 19 23.26 -1.36 -7.39
C GLY A 19 24.60 -2.09 -7.42
N ALA A 20 25.49 -1.72 -8.35
CA ALA A 20 26.86 -2.22 -8.37
C ALA A 20 27.71 -1.70 -7.18
N PHE A 21 27.15 -0.83 -6.35
CA PHE A 21 27.80 -0.23 -5.18
C PHE A 21 26.89 -0.35 -3.95
N ASP A 22 27.49 -0.69 -2.80
CA ASP A 22 26.79 -1.06 -1.58
C ASP A 22 26.47 0.15 -0.68
N VAL A 23 25.95 1.24 -1.27
CA VAL A 23 25.73 2.53 -0.59
C VAL A 23 24.26 2.94 -0.71
N ALA A 24 23.69 3.47 0.38
CA ALA A 24 22.41 4.18 0.33
C ALA A 24 22.55 5.39 -0.60
N CYS A 25 22.08 5.25 -1.84
CA CYS A 25 22.32 6.21 -2.89
C CYS A 25 21.06 7.07 -3.13
N PRO A 26 21.13 8.41 -2.97
CA PRO A 26 19.99 9.29 -3.23
C PRO A 26 19.72 9.48 -4.73
N LEU A 27 20.53 8.90 -5.62
CA LEU A 27 20.43 9.01 -7.08
C LEU A 27 19.17 8.30 -7.61
N THR A 28 18.34 9.04 -8.33
CA THR A 28 17.08 8.55 -8.95
C THR A 28 17.10 8.59 -10.47
N LEU A 29 17.98 9.41 -11.06
CA LEU A 29 18.15 9.56 -12.50
C LEU A 29 19.60 9.89 -12.82
N SER A 30 20.10 9.34 -13.92
CA SER A 30 21.29 9.84 -14.60
C SER A 30 20.94 10.00 -16.08
N ALA A 31 21.23 11.16 -16.66
CA ALA A 31 21.04 11.42 -18.07
C ALA A 31 22.08 12.44 -18.57
N ILE A 32 22.28 12.51 -19.88
CA ILE A 32 23.08 13.57 -20.52
C ILE A 32 22.12 14.63 -21.04
N ASP A 33 22.22 15.86 -20.54
CA ASP A 33 21.53 16.99 -21.12
C ASP A 33 22.34 17.50 -22.31
N SER A 34 21.96 17.03 -23.51
CA SER A 34 22.66 17.39 -24.75
C SER A 34 22.53 18.85 -25.13
N VAL A 35 21.54 19.57 -24.59
CA VAL A 35 21.29 20.99 -24.84
C VAL A 35 22.24 21.83 -23.99
N ASN A 36 22.29 21.56 -22.69
CA ASN A 36 23.12 22.30 -21.73
C ASN A 36 24.54 21.72 -21.56
N LYS A 37 24.87 20.63 -22.27
CA LYS A 37 26.18 19.96 -22.27
C LYS A 37 26.64 19.58 -20.86
N CYS A 38 25.73 19.03 -20.06
CA CYS A 38 25.99 18.64 -18.69
C CYS A 38 25.41 17.26 -18.36
N LEU A 39 25.86 16.71 -17.25
CA LEU A 39 25.28 15.52 -16.65
C LEU A 39 24.08 15.95 -15.81
N LEU A 40 22.91 15.39 -16.12
CA LEU A 40 21.70 15.57 -15.33
C LEU A 40 21.61 14.46 -14.30
N ILE A 41 21.59 14.85 -13.03
CA ILE A 41 21.40 13.93 -11.90
C ILE A 41 20.06 14.25 -11.22
N GLY A 42 19.23 13.23 -11.11
CA GLY A 42 18.05 13.25 -10.25
C GLY A 42 18.40 12.74 -8.86
N ILE A 43 17.96 13.45 -7.83
CA ILE A 43 18.02 12.99 -6.43
C ILE A 43 16.64 12.98 -5.79
N ASN A 44 16.43 12.09 -4.82
CA ASN A 44 15.15 11.91 -4.14
C ASN A 44 14.83 12.97 -3.06
N GLU A 45 15.82 13.73 -2.62
CA GLU A 45 15.68 14.79 -1.62
C GLU A 45 16.39 16.06 -2.07
N LEU A 46 15.90 17.23 -1.66
CA LEU A 46 16.55 18.49 -2.01
C LEU A 46 17.88 18.61 -1.24
N GLN A 47 18.99 18.47 -1.96
CA GLN A 47 20.33 18.68 -1.43
C GLN A 47 21.02 19.81 -2.19
N ALA A 48 21.94 20.52 -1.52
CA ALA A 48 22.79 21.48 -2.19
C ALA A 48 23.66 20.77 -3.24
N GLU A 49 23.84 21.39 -4.41
CA GLU A 49 24.61 20.82 -5.52
C GLU A 49 26.02 20.38 -5.08
N ALA A 50 26.68 21.16 -4.22
CA ALA A 50 28.00 20.84 -3.69
C ALA A 50 28.03 19.49 -2.92
N VAL A 51 26.96 19.15 -2.20
CA VAL A 51 26.84 17.88 -1.46
C VAL A 51 26.73 16.72 -2.45
N VAL A 52 25.88 16.86 -3.46
CA VAL A 52 25.70 15.85 -4.53
C VAL A 52 26.99 15.65 -5.31
N ARG A 53 27.69 16.74 -5.62
CA ARG A 53 28.99 16.70 -6.31
C ARG A 53 30.06 15.99 -5.48
N SER A 54 30.04 16.16 -4.15
CA SER A 54 30.92 15.43 -3.23
C SER A 54 30.58 13.94 -3.21
N LEU A 55 29.30 13.60 -3.13
CA LEU A 55 28.83 12.21 -3.10
C LEU A 55 29.18 11.42 -4.36
N PHE A 56 29.13 12.07 -5.53
CA PHE A 56 29.40 11.44 -6.82
C PHE A 56 30.73 11.87 -7.44
N LYS A 57 31.66 12.39 -6.62
CA LYS A 57 32.92 12.96 -7.12
C LYS A 57 33.70 11.95 -7.96
N ASP A 58 33.74 10.69 -7.55
CA ASP A 58 34.50 9.64 -8.24
C ASP A 58 33.84 9.22 -9.56
N GLN A 59 32.52 9.39 -9.69
CA GLN A 59 31.77 9.05 -10.89
C GLN A 59 31.73 10.22 -11.88
N VAL A 60 31.61 11.45 -11.40
CA VAL A 60 31.35 12.66 -12.21
C VAL A 60 32.61 13.49 -12.45
N GLY A 61 33.56 13.49 -11.52
CA GLY A 61 34.75 14.34 -11.59
C GLY A 61 34.40 15.83 -11.67
N ASP A 62 35.09 16.55 -12.55
CA ASP A 62 34.90 17.99 -12.75
C ASP A 62 33.83 18.34 -13.80
N LEU A 63 33.15 17.35 -14.38
CA LEU A 63 32.17 17.56 -15.45
C LEU A 63 31.01 18.47 -15.03
N PRO A 64 30.46 19.30 -15.95
CA PRO A 64 29.30 20.13 -15.66
C PRO A 64 28.13 19.29 -15.15
N LEU A 65 27.55 19.70 -14.02
CA LEU A 65 26.50 18.96 -13.32
C LEU A 65 25.23 19.82 -13.23
N SER A 66 24.09 19.22 -13.51
CA SER A 66 22.76 19.77 -13.23
C SER A 66 22.06 18.84 -12.26
N VAL A 67 21.81 19.33 -11.04
CA VAL A 67 21.11 18.56 -10.02
C VAL A 67 19.64 18.94 -10.03
N LYS A 68 18.77 17.95 -10.16
CA LYS A 68 17.34 18.10 -9.99
C LYS A 68 16.87 17.26 -8.82
N CYS A 69 16.18 17.89 -7.88
CA CYS A 69 15.35 17.14 -6.95
C CYS A 69 14.18 16.57 -7.73
N LEU A 70 14.24 15.28 -8.00
CA LEU A 70 13.15 14.50 -8.56
C LEU A 70 12.56 13.74 -7.37
N GLN A 71 11.66 14.40 -6.65
CA GLN A 71 10.84 13.71 -5.67
C GLN A 71 10.16 12.55 -6.38
N PHE A 72 10.24 11.36 -5.79
CA PHE A 72 9.43 10.23 -6.22
C PHE A 72 7.98 10.71 -6.21
N ARG A 73 7.39 10.90 -7.39
CA ARG A 73 5.96 11.02 -7.47
C ARG A 73 5.43 9.63 -7.20
N LEU A 74 4.68 9.51 -6.12
CA LEU A 74 3.73 8.42 -6.04
C LEU A 74 2.80 8.60 -7.23
N HIS A 75 2.70 7.55 -8.00
CA HIS A 75 1.78 7.49 -9.10
C HIS A 75 0.41 7.13 -8.53
N GLY A 76 -0.67 7.41 -9.26
CA GLY A 76 -2.02 7.05 -8.82
C GLY A 76 -2.09 5.58 -8.40
N LYS A 77 -3.05 5.23 -7.55
CA LYS A 77 -3.06 3.92 -6.86
C LYS A 77 -3.02 2.69 -7.77
N GLN A 78 -3.42 2.84 -9.04
CA GLN A 78 -3.41 1.79 -10.06
C GLN A 78 -2.14 1.76 -10.92
N GLN A 79 -1.20 2.67 -10.70
CA GLN A 79 0.06 2.78 -11.42
C GLN A 79 1.19 2.18 -10.59
N ARG A 80 2.35 1.92 -11.22
CA ARG A 80 3.49 1.31 -10.55
C ARG A 80 4.06 2.27 -9.50
N ASN A 81 4.14 1.79 -8.26
CA ASN A 81 4.63 2.55 -7.12
C ASN A 81 5.73 1.75 -6.41
N ARG A 82 6.88 2.38 -6.17
CA ARG A 82 8.00 1.85 -5.38
C ARG A 82 8.57 2.99 -4.52
N PRO A 83 8.73 2.82 -3.19
CA PRO A 83 8.27 1.67 -2.39
C PRO A 83 6.74 1.48 -2.45
N ILE A 84 6.26 0.27 -2.19
CA ILE A 84 4.82 0.02 -2.03
C ILE A 84 4.31 0.55 -0.68
N SER A 85 3.04 0.91 -0.63
CA SER A 85 2.32 1.39 0.56
C SER A 85 0.87 0.89 0.54
N GLY A 86 0.17 1.08 1.66
CA GLY A 86 -1.27 0.84 1.76
C GLY A 86 -2.10 1.63 0.73
N GLY A 87 -3.25 1.11 0.34
CA GLY A 87 -4.18 1.68 -0.64
C GLY A 87 -3.83 1.39 -2.10
N LEU A 88 -2.64 0.90 -2.42
CA LEU A 88 -2.25 0.61 -3.80
C LEU A 88 -2.94 -0.63 -4.36
N LYS A 89 -3.18 -0.64 -5.67
CA LYS A 89 -3.69 -1.80 -6.42
C LYS A 89 -2.72 -2.97 -6.38
N ILE A 90 -3.22 -4.16 -6.09
CA ILE A 90 -2.53 -5.43 -6.34
C ILE A 90 -3.29 -6.30 -7.32
N VAL A 91 -2.54 -7.18 -7.98
CA VAL A 91 -3.03 -8.19 -8.92
C VAL A 91 -2.45 -9.54 -8.53
N TYR A 92 -3.23 -10.59 -8.69
CA TYR A 92 -2.84 -11.96 -8.37
C TYR A 92 -3.45 -12.96 -9.37
N PRO A 93 -2.84 -14.15 -9.55
CA PRO A 93 -3.43 -15.20 -10.37
C PRO A 93 -4.67 -15.81 -9.70
N GLU A 94 -5.80 -15.84 -10.40
CA GLU A 94 -7.07 -16.38 -9.90
C GLU A 94 -7.68 -17.35 -10.93
N GLY A 95 -7.49 -18.66 -10.74
CA GLY A 95 -8.19 -19.67 -11.55
C GLY A 95 -8.00 -19.55 -13.08
N GLY A 96 -6.88 -18.98 -13.55
CA GLY A 96 -6.61 -18.70 -14.96
C GLY A 96 -6.83 -17.25 -15.38
N ASN A 97 -7.55 -16.47 -14.57
CA ASN A 97 -7.76 -15.03 -14.70
C ASN A 97 -6.84 -14.23 -13.75
N LEU A 98 -7.03 -12.91 -13.75
CA LEU A 98 -6.38 -11.99 -12.83
C LEU A 98 -7.41 -11.40 -11.89
N GLY A 99 -7.23 -11.67 -10.59
CA GLY A 99 -7.97 -10.98 -9.55
C GLY A 99 -7.32 -9.64 -9.21
N VAL A 100 -8.10 -8.74 -8.64
CA VAL A 100 -7.66 -7.40 -8.19
C VAL A 100 -7.99 -7.19 -6.73
N GLY A 101 -7.17 -6.42 -6.04
CA GLY A 101 -7.40 -5.99 -4.66
C GLY A 101 -6.55 -4.80 -4.29
N SER A 102 -6.49 -4.50 -3.01
CA SER A 102 -5.75 -3.38 -2.45
C SER A 102 -4.78 -3.84 -1.37
N ILE A 103 -3.63 -3.17 -1.26
CA ILE A 103 -2.78 -3.26 -0.08
C ILE A 103 -3.50 -2.55 1.07
N GLY A 104 -3.55 -3.16 2.24
CA GLY A 104 -4.06 -2.53 3.45
C GLY A 104 -3.01 -1.63 4.05
N VAL A 105 -2.01 -2.25 4.69
CA VAL A 105 -0.91 -1.55 5.35
C VAL A 105 0.37 -2.36 5.20
N ILE A 106 1.50 -1.67 5.13
CA ILE A 106 2.82 -2.29 5.26
C ILE A 106 3.06 -2.64 6.74
N ALA A 107 3.43 -3.88 7.02
CA ALA A 107 3.59 -4.38 8.38
C ALA A 107 4.77 -5.36 8.47
N LYS A 108 5.27 -5.57 9.68
CA LYS A 108 6.08 -6.75 9.99
C LYS A 108 5.26 -7.76 10.76
N ARG A 109 5.35 -9.03 10.37
CA ARG A 109 4.83 -10.18 11.13
C ARG A 109 6.01 -11.07 11.48
N ASP A 110 6.25 -11.30 12.77
CA ASP A 110 7.40 -12.10 13.25
C ASP A 110 8.73 -11.62 12.66
N ASN A 111 8.92 -10.29 12.63
CA ASN A 111 10.05 -9.58 12.01
C ASN A 111 10.20 -9.70 10.49
N VAL A 112 9.31 -10.42 9.79
CA VAL A 112 9.28 -10.48 8.32
C VAL A 112 8.53 -9.27 7.79
N LEU A 113 9.17 -8.48 6.91
CA LEU A 113 8.52 -7.33 6.26
C LEU A 113 7.55 -7.80 5.18
N GLY A 114 6.37 -7.22 5.18
CA GLY A 114 5.32 -7.57 4.25
C GLY A 114 4.20 -6.55 4.24
N PHE A 115 3.06 -6.98 3.76
CA PHE A 115 1.85 -6.19 3.80
C PHE A 115 0.63 -7.06 4.05
N VAL A 116 -0.40 -6.41 4.56
CA VAL A 116 -1.71 -7.01 4.77
C VAL A 116 -2.60 -6.72 3.58
N THR A 117 -3.44 -7.68 3.19
CA THR A 117 -4.57 -7.50 2.28
C THR A 117 -5.74 -8.38 2.73
N ALA A 118 -6.86 -8.40 1.99
CA ALA A 118 -7.98 -9.28 2.30
C ALA A 118 -7.66 -10.74 1.98
N GLY A 119 -8.16 -11.66 2.79
CA GLY A 119 -7.91 -13.09 2.65
C GLY A 119 -8.46 -13.68 1.36
N HIS A 120 -9.65 -13.25 0.95
CA HIS A 120 -10.26 -13.67 -0.33
C HIS A 120 -9.50 -13.15 -1.56
N VAL A 121 -8.68 -12.09 -1.42
CA VAL A 121 -7.86 -11.55 -2.51
C VAL A 121 -6.65 -12.46 -2.77
N VAL A 122 -6.14 -13.19 -1.79
CA VAL A 122 -4.99 -14.08 -2.00
C VAL A 122 -5.26 -15.41 -1.32
N ASP A 123 -6.38 -16.03 -1.68
CA ASP A 123 -7.06 -17.12 -0.97
C ASP A 123 -6.26 -18.41 -0.73
N LYS A 124 -4.98 -18.45 -1.14
CA LYS A 124 -4.03 -19.55 -0.97
C LYS A 124 -2.65 -19.04 -0.56
N ILE A 125 -2.03 -19.77 0.37
CA ILE A 125 -0.60 -19.63 0.68
C ILE A 125 0.23 -19.93 -0.58
N GLY A 126 1.32 -19.20 -0.78
CA GLY A 126 2.18 -19.30 -1.96
C GLY A 126 1.68 -18.50 -3.17
N THR A 127 0.54 -17.79 -3.05
CA THR A 127 0.05 -16.91 -4.12
C THR A 127 1.03 -15.78 -4.36
N LYS A 128 1.49 -15.64 -5.60
CA LYS A 128 2.36 -14.53 -6.03
C LYS A 128 1.52 -13.27 -6.24
N VAL A 129 1.98 -12.16 -5.68
CA VAL A 129 1.28 -10.87 -5.73
C VAL A 129 2.10 -9.86 -6.53
N TYR A 130 1.42 -9.04 -7.32
CA TYR A 130 2.00 -8.09 -8.25
C TYR A 130 1.40 -6.69 -8.08
N GLN A 131 2.20 -5.65 -8.34
CA GLN A 131 1.79 -4.24 -8.28
C GLN A 131 2.36 -3.49 -9.51
N PRO A 132 1.52 -2.90 -10.39
CA PRO A 132 0.05 -2.93 -10.42
C PRO A 132 -0.53 -3.97 -11.40
N SER A 133 0.33 -4.73 -12.09
CA SER A 133 -0.04 -5.69 -13.12
C SER A 133 0.88 -6.91 -13.09
N LYS A 134 0.41 -8.05 -13.60
CA LYS A 134 1.16 -9.31 -13.60
C LYS A 134 2.34 -9.25 -14.58
N SER A 135 3.53 -8.99 -14.05
CA SER A 135 4.82 -9.16 -14.72
C SER A 135 5.89 -9.41 -13.66
N ASP A 136 6.99 -10.07 -13.99
CA ASP A 136 8.02 -10.40 -12.99
C ASP A 136 8.63 -9.13 -12.36
N ASN A 137 8.80 -8.06 -13.14
CA ASN A 137 9.28 -6.76 -12.65
C ASN A 137 8.28 -6.03 -11.71
N ASN A 138 7.04 -6.52 -11.66
CA ASN A 138 5.98 -6.00 -10.82
C ASN A 138 5.67 -6.93 -9.64
N ARG A 139 6.35 -8.07 -9.49
CA ARG A 139 6.17 -8.91 -8.31
C ARG A 139 6.54 -8.12 -7.05
N VAL A 140 5.69 -8.21 -6.03
CA VAL A 140 5.86 -7.51 -4.76
C VAL A 140 5.82 -8.43 -3.56
N GLY A 141 5.55 -9.72 -3.76
CA GLY A 141 5.57 -10.66 -2.66
C GLY A 141 4.87 -11.98 -2.92
N GLU A 142 4.76 -12.73 -1.83
CA GLU A 142 4.10 -14.03 -1.79
C GLU A 142 3.31 -14.21 -0.49
N THR A 143 2.08 -14.69 -0.61
CA THR A 143 1.19 -14.92 0.53
C THR A 143 1.72 -16.00 1.45
N LYS A 144 1.84 -15.70 2.74
CA LYS A 144 2.34 -16.64 3.76
C LYS A 144 1.26 -17.17 4.68
N VAL A 145 0.24 -16.36 4.99
CA VAL A 145 -0.85 -16.74 5.89
C VAL A 145 -2.15 -16.12 5.39
N VAL A 146 -3.25 -16.87 5.49
CA VAL A 146 -4.58 -16.46 5.05
C VAL A 146 -5.60 -16.86 6.10
N SER A 147 -6.47 -15.93 6.46
CA SER A 147 -7.77 -16.15 7.07
C SER A 147 -8.81 -15.55 6.14
N ASN A 148 -9.85 -16.29 5.77
CA ASN A 148 -10.88 -15.76 4.88
C ASN A 148 -12.26 -16.16 5.34
N TRP A 149 -13.27 -15.65 4.65
CA TRP A 149 -14.66 -15.90 4.98
C TRP A 149 -15.07 -17.38 4.86
N LYS A 150 -14.31 -18.26 4.20
CA LYS A 150 -14.73 -19.66 3.96
C LYS A 150 -14.89 -20.41 5.30
N GLY A 151 -16.12 -20.81 5.60
CA GLY A 151 -16.46 -21.42 6.90
C GLY A 151 -16.86 -20.35 7.91
N SER A 152 -16.09 -20.19 8.99
CA SER A 152 -16.30 -19.14 9.99
C SER A 152 -14.96 -18.59 10.48
N ALA A 153 -14.76 -17.29 10.35
CA ALA A 153 -13.54 -16.59 10.77
C ALA A 153 -13.87 -15.25 11.45
N ASN A 154 -12.90 -14.63 12.11
CA ASN A 154 -13.07 -13.28 12.70
C ASN A 154 -12.54 -12.18 11.77
N SER A 155 -11.80 -12.55 10.74
CA SER A 155 -11.23 -11.65 9.76
C SER A 155 -11.14 -12.30 8.38
N ASP A 156 -11.27 -11.46 7.38
CA ASP A 156 -10.92 -11.78 6.01
C ASP A 156 -9.62 -11.06 5.66
N SER A 157 -8.50 -11.69 5.99
CA SER A 157 -7.18 -11.10 5.98
C SER A 157 -6.09 -12.06 5.50
N ALA A 158 -5.03 -11.50 4.93
CA ALA A 158 -3.85 -12.26 4.57
C ALA A 158 -2.60 -11.43 4.78
N PHE A 159 -1.50 -12.12 5.06
CA PHE A 159 -0.16 -11.54 5.10
C PHE A 159 0.64 -12.00 3.89
N VAL A 160 1.19 -11.03 3.17
CA VAL A 160 2.07 -11.23 2.02
C VAL A 160 3.46 -10.77 2.41
N GLU A 161 4.43 -11.68 2.40
CA GLU A 161 5.84 -11.33 2.59
C GLU A 161 6.30 -10.51 1.38
N ALA A 162 6.91 -9.35 1.64
CA ALA A 162 7.26 -8.41 0.60
C ALA A 162 8.57 -8.81 -0.09
N GLU A 163 8.56 -8.69 -1.42
CA GLU A 163 9.77 -8.78 -2.25
C GLU A 163 10.13 -7.40 -2.75
N TYR A 164 11.36 -6.98 -2.46
CA TYR A 164 11.84 -5.64 -2.76
C TYR A 164 13.36 -5.62 -2.96
N SER A 165 13.82 -4.63 -3.72
CA SER A 165 15.23 -4.26 -3.73
C SER A 165 15.52 -3.34 -2.53
N ARG A 166 16.77 -3.27 -2.06
CA ARG A 166 17.18 -2.37 -0.97
C ARG A 166 16.76 -0.90 -1.20
N ARG A 167 16.62 -0.46 -2.46
CA ARG A 167 16.18 0.90 -2.81
C ARG A 167 14.67 1.11 -2.74
N ASP A 168 13.90 0.04 -2.84
CA ASP A 168 12.44 0.06 -2.88
C ASP A 168 11.81 -0.49 -1.60
N GLU A 169 12.59 -0.58 -0.51
CA GLU A 169 12.15 -1.17 0.75
C GLU A 169 10.88 -0.47 1.28
N PRO A 170 9.77 -1.20 1.46
CA PRO A 170 8.53 -0.65 1.99
C PRO A 170 8.71 -0.13 3.42
N LYS A 171 8.14 1.05 3.70
CA LYS A 171 8.12 1.59 5.06
C LYS A 171 6.91 1.08 5.82
N VAL A 172 7.14 0.47 6.97
CA VAL A 172 6.08 -0.01 7.89
C VAL A 172 5.12 1.14 8.23
N GLY A 173 3.82 0.83 8.30
CA GLY A 173 2.80 1.80 8.69
C GLY A 173 2.48 2.86 7.64
N THR A 174 2.92 2.70 6.38
CA THR A 174 2.59 3.67 5.33
C THR A 174 1.33 3.31 4.56
N ILE A 175 0.48 4.32 4.33
CA ILE A 175 -0.72 4.25 3.50
C ILE A 175 -0.67 5.42 2.52
N TRP A 176 -0.89 5.17 1.23
CA TRP A 176 -0.93 6.19 0.19
C TRP A 176 -1.99 7.25 0.51
N LYS A 177 -1.60 8.53 0.45
CA LYS A 177 -2.49 9.68 0.67
C LYS A 177 -2.73 10.47 -0.62
N ASP A 178 -1.65 10.86 -1.27
CA ASP A 178 -1.65 11.59 -2.54
C ASP A 178 -0.32 11.34 -3.29
N ASP A 179 -0.15 11.95 -4.46
CA ASP A 179 1.02 11.77 -5.34
C ASP A 179 2.37 12.16 -4.68
N ASN A 180 2.37 12.81 -3.51
CA ASN A 180 3.58 13.28 -2.85
C ASN A 180 3.69 12.88 -1.37
N SER A 181 2.71 12.16 -0.81
CA SER A 181 2.69 11.91 0.63
C SER A 181 1.99 10.61 1.04
N PHE A 182 2.28 10.21 2.28
CA PHE A 182 1.67 9.07 2.94
C PHE A 182 0.95 9.51 4.20
N TYR A 183 -0.09 8.77 4.57
CA TYR A 183 -0.48 8.62 5.95
C TYR A 183 0.50 7.67 6.66
N GLU A 184 0.72 7.93 7.94
CA GLU A 184 1.62 7.16 8.80
C GLU A 184 0.83 6.62 9.99
N VAL A 185 0.76 5.31 10.10
CA VAL A 185 0.09 4.63 11.21
C VAL A 185 0.87 4.91 12.50
N SER A 186 0.22 5.57 13.46
CA SER A 186 0.78 5.82 14.80
C SER A 186 0.51 4.66 15.75
N GLN A 187 -0.64 4.01 15.61
CA GLN A 187 -1.12 2.89 16.43
C GLN A 187 -2.29 2.18 15.74
N SER A 188 -2.66 1.00 16.24
CA SER A 188 -3.98 0.39 15.99
C SER A 188 -5.02 0.91 16.99
N GLY A 189 -6.29 0.76 16.65
CA GLY A 189 -7.39 1.16 17.52
C GLY A 189 -8.63 0.30 17.40
N VAL A 190 -9.55 0.51 18.34
CA VAL A 190 -10.90 -0.07 18.35
C VAL A 190 -11.88 0.99 17.86
N ALA A 191 -12.70 0.64 16.90
CA ALA A 191 -13.77 1.52 16.42
C ALA A 191 -14.96 1.54 17.38
N LYS A 192 -15.63 2.69 17.44
CA LYS A 192 -16.90 2.88 18.14
C LYS A 192 -17.97 3.30 17.16
N VAL A 193 -19.23 2.94 17.44
CA VAL A 193 -20.37 3.47 16.68
C VAL A 193 -20.36 4.99 16.73
N GLY A 194 -20.51 5.63 15.57
CA GLY A 194 -20.41 7.08 15.38
C GLY A 194 -19.01 7.59 15.03
N ASP A 195 -17.96 6.76 15.12
CA ASP A 195 -16.61 7.16 14.70
C ASP A 195 -16.61 7.48 13.19
N GLN A 196 -15.99 8.60 12.83
CA GLN A 196 -15.69 8.93 11.44
C GLN A 196 -14.45 8.14 11.01
N VAL A 197 -14.55 7.48 9.86
CA VAL A 197 -13.54 6.56 9.33
C VAL A 197 -13.29 6.82 7.85
N ILE A 198 -12.07 6.47 7.44
CA ILE A 198 -11.56 6.67 6.09
C ILE A 198 -11.12 5.32 5.55
N MET A 199 -11.55 4.99 4.34
CA MET A 199 -11.11 3.81 3.58
C MET A 199 -10.21 4.23 2.42
N SER A 200 -9.02 3.62 2.34
CA SER A 200 -8.07 3.81 1.24
C SER A 200 -7.89 2.50 0.47
N GLY A 201 -8.63 2.38 -0.64
CA GLY A 201 -8.53 1.29 -1.63
C GLY A 201 -8.12 1.81 -3.00
N GLN A 202 -7.86 0.87 -3.91
CA GLN A 202 -7.30 1.13 -5.25
C GLN A 202 -8.23 1.88 -6.20
N ASN A 203 -9.55 1.83 -5.98
CA ASN A 203 -10.49 2.53 -6.86
C ASN A 203 -10.58 4.03 -6.56
N ASN A 204 -10.08 4.47 -5.40
CA ASN A 204 -10.03 5.87 -5.02
C ASN A 204 -8.75 6.48 -5.56
N ASN A 205 -8.60 6.44 -6.90
CA ASN A 205 -7.35 6.58 -7.65
C ASN A 205 -6.44 7.74 -7.17
N THR A 206 -7.06 8.83 -6.69
CA THR A 206 -6.38 10.02 -6.13
C THR A 206 -6.90 10.45 -4.75
N GLY A 207 -7.59 9.60 -3.99
CA GLY A 207 -8.23 10.01 -2.74
C GLY A 207 -8.64 8.87 -1.82
N THR A 208 -9.59 9.15 -0.94
CA THR A 208 -10.10 8.20 0.06
C THR A 208 -11.62 8.30 0.14
N GLU A 209 -12.26 7.27 0.67
CA GLU A 209 -13.71 7.27 0.94
C GLU A 209 -13.93 7.52 2.43
N ASN A 210 -14.86 8.39 2.76
CA ASN A 210 -15.20 8.72 4.13
C ASN A 210 -16.52 8.05 4.50
N GLY A 211 -16.69 7.72 5.77
CA GLY A 211 -17.96 7.26 6.32
C GLY A 211 -17.95 7.26 7.84
N GLU A 212 -19.01 6.73 8.40
CA GLU A 212 -19.26 6.58 9.82
C GLU A 212 -19.41 5.10 10.17
N VAL A 213 -18.94 4.71 11.35
CA VAL A 213 -19.18 3.39 11.92
C VAL A 213 -20.62 3.28 12.41
N ILE A 214 -21.37 2.31 11.89
CA ILE A 214 -22.78 2.10 12.22
C ILE A 214 -22.95 0.95 13.21
N VAL A 215 -22.22 -0.15 13.01
CA VAL A 215 -22.30 -1.35 13.86
C VAL A 215 -20.90 -1.86 14.12
N VAL A 216 -20.63 -2.28 15.35
CA VAL A 216 -19.41 -2.98 15.75
C VAL A 216 -19.76 -4.38 16.25
N GLY A 217 -18.86 -5.35 16.10
CA GLY A 217 -19.10 -6.73 16.55
C GLY A 217 -20.11 -7.48 15.69
N ALA A 218 -20.32 -7.07 14.44
CA ALA A 218 -21.31 -7.66 13.56
C ALA A 218 -20.86 -9.04 13.04
N THR A 219 -21.83 -9.93 12.84
CA THR A 219 -21.67 -11.12 12.01
C THR A 219 -22.19 -10.82 10.61
N VAL A 220 -21.36 -11.06 9.60
CA VAL A 220 -21.70 -10.91 8.18
C VAL A 220 -21.79 -12.30 7.56
N ARG A 221 -22.93 -12.61 6.95
CA ARG A 221 -23.20 -13.88 6.27
C ARG A 221 -22.95 -13.74 4.77
N PHE A 222 -22.23 -14.70 4.20
CA PHE A 222 -21.98 -14.79 2.76
C PHE A 222 -22.85 -15.87 2.13
N THR A 223 -23.14 -15.72 0.84
CA THR A 223 -23.85 -16.73 0.05
C THR A 223 -23.08 -18.06 0.14
N GLY A 224 -23.77 -19.14 0.52
CA GLY A 224 -23.14 -20.44 0.79
C GLY A 224 -22.94 -20.77 2.27
N GLY A 225 -23.46 -19.95 3.19
CA GLY A 225 -23.55 -20.26 4.62
C GLY A 225 -22.32 -19.92 5.45
N SER A 226 -21.31 -19.33 4.81
CA SER A 226 -20.08 -18.90 5.46
C SER A 226 -20.25 -17.57 6.20
N THR A 227 -19.45 -17.32 7.24
CA THR A 227 -19.57 -16.12 8.08
C THR A 227 -18.23 -15.47 8.43
N LEU A 228 -18.26 -14.15 8.54
CA LEU A 228 -17.26 -13.36 9.25
C LEU A 228 -17.87 -12.80 10.52
N ASN A 229 -17.27 -13.11 11.66
CA ASN A 229 -17.70 -12.63 12.97
C ASN A 229 -16.89 -11.40 13.38
N ASN A 230 -17.40 -10.61 14.32
CA ASN A 230 -16.71 -9.43 14.85
C ASN A 230 -16.28 -8.40 13.79
N GLN A 231 -17.10 -8.21 12.76
CA GLN A 231 -16.88 -7.20 11.72
C GLN A 231 -17.38 -5.83 12.17
N VAL A 232 -16.91 -4.79 11.49
CA VAL A 232 -17.43 -3.43 11.65
C VAL A 232 -18.11 -3.00 10.36
N ILE A 233 -19.27 -2.39 10.52
CA ILE A 233 -20.16 -1.95 9.46
C ILE A 233 -20.16 -0.44 9.38
N THR A 234 -20.04 0.10 8.17
CA THR A 234 -19.93 1.53 7.89
C THR A 234 -20.83 1.95 6.73
N ASP A 235 -20.96 3.26 6.51
CA ASP A 235 -21.67 3.84 5.35
C ASP A 235 -20.74 4.40 4.26
N TYR A 236 -19.43 4.19 4.39
CA TYR A 236 -18.50 4.57 3.31
C TYR A 236 -18.80 3.77 2.05
N LYS A 237 -18.48 4.35 0.89
CA LYS A 237 -18.58 3.66 -0.39
C LYS A 237 -17.44 2.64 -0.54
N THR A 238 -17.77 1.44 -0.99
CA THR A 238 -16.80 0.41 -1.40
C THR A 238 -17.26 -0.23 -2.69
N ILE A 239 -16.32 -0.52 -3.59
CA ILE A 239 -16.60 -1.25 -4.83
C ILE A 239 -15.56 -2.36 -5.04
N GLU A 240 -15.79 -3.19 -6.05
CA GLU A 240 -14.92 -4.31 -6.39
C GLU A 240 -13.45 -3.86 -6.57
N GLY A 241 -12.52 -4.56 -5.92
CA GLY A 241 -11.09 -4.25 -5.91
C GLY A 241 -10.62 -3.38 -4.73
N ASP A 242 -11.52 -2.74 -3.98
CA ASP A 242 -11.15 -2.07 -2.71
C ASP A 242 -10.86 -3.07 -1.57
N SER A 243 -11.13 -4.36 -1.79
CA SER A 243 -10.83 -5.45 -0.87
C SER A 243 -9.37 -5.40 -0.42
N GLY A 244 -9.17 -5.39 0.90
CA GLY A 244 -7.86 -5.28 1.54
C GLY A 244 -7.43 -3.85 1.86
N GLY A 245 -8.08 -2.81 1.32
CA GLY A 245 -7.72 -1.41 1.56
C GLY A 245 -7.78 -1.02 3.04
N ALA A 246 -6.87 -0.17 3.51
CA ALA A 246 -6.83 0.22 4.92
C ALA A 246 -8.07 1.03 5.32
N VAL A 247 -8.56 0.77 6.54
CA VAL A 247 -9.56 1.59 7.21
C VAL A 247 -8.95 2.21 8.46
N PHE A 248 -9.03 3.54 8.57
CA PHE A 248 -8.36 4.30 9.63
C PHE A 248 -9.12 5.57 10.00
N LYS A 249 -8.68 6.25 11.06
CA LYS A 249 -9.09 7.62 11.38
C LYS A 249 -7.89 8.54 11.51
N ILE A 250 -8.07 9.82 11.19
CA ILE A 250 -7.02 10.82 11.37
C ILE A 250 -6.82 11.06 12.87
N ASP A 251 -5.57 10.95 13.31
CA ASP A 251 -5.14 11.27 14.67
C ASP A 251 -4.69 12.74 14.71
N SER A 252 -3.66 13.05 13.93
CA SER A 252 -3.17 14.42 13.74
C SER A 252 -2.35 14.55 12.46
N GLY A 253 -2.64 15.56 11.63
CA GLY A 253 -1.92 15.77 10.36
C GLY A 253 -1.95 14.52 9.46
N ASN A 254 -0.78 13.91 9.22
CA ASN A 254 -0.64 12.67 8.46
C ASN A 254 -0.65 11.41 9.33
N LYS A 255 -0.67 11.54 10.66
CA LYS A 255 -0.73 10.40 11.58
C LYS A 255 -2.15 9.85 11.65
N VAL A 256 -2.26 8.53 11.60
CA VAL A 256 -3.55 7.82 11.60
C VAL A 256 -3.58 6.67 12.60
N VAL A 257 -4.77 6.42 13.14
CA VAL A 257 -5.07 5.21 13.92
C VAL A 257 -5.65 4.17 12.96
N LEU A 258 -4.95 3.06 12.76
CA LEU A 258 -5.41 1.95 11.93
C LEU A 258 -6.52 1.18 12.65
N LEU A 259 -7.65 0.99 11.99
CA LEU A 259 -8.81 0.29 12.55
C LEU A 259 -8.97 -1.12 11.97
N GLY A 260 -8.57 -1.33 10.70
CA GLY A 260 -8.70 -2.62 10.04
C GLY A 260 -8.48 -2.55 8.54
N ILE A 261 -9.00 -3.55 7.83
CA ILE A 261 -8.95 -3.64 6.37
C ILE A 261 -10.33 -3.87 5.78
N ASN A 262 -10.64 -3.19 4.69
CA ASN A 262 -11.89 -3.31 3.95
C ASN A 262 -12.05 -4.72 3.40
N VAL A 263 -13.27 -5.26 3.50
CA VAL A 263 -13.60 -6.61 3.04
C VAL A 263 -14.51 -6.53 1.82
N ALA A 264 -15.70 -5.95 1.99
CA ALA A 264 -16.72 -5.94 0.95
C ALA A 264 -17.81 -4.91 1.25
N GLY A 265 -18.74 -4.73 0.30
CA GLY A 265 -20.06 -4.17 0.56
C GLY A 265 -21.05 -5.27 0.95
N SER A 266 -21.99 -5.00 1.85
CA SER A 266 -23.02 -5.96 2.25
C SER A 266 -24.40 -5.33 2.40
N ASP A 267 -25.44 -6.07 2.02
CA ASP A 267 -26.84 -5.70 2.26
C ASP A 267 -27.20 -5.92 3.74
N LYS A 268 -28.05 -5.06 4.30
CA LYS A 268 -28.52 -5.16 5.70
C LYS A 268 -29.03 -6.55 6.07
N GLN A 269 -29.64 -7.29 5.14
CA GLN A 269 -30.21 -8.60 5.43
C GLN A 269 -29.15 -9.67 5.79
N TYR A 270 -27.90 -9.42 5.44
CA TYR A 270 -26.77 -10.32 5.71
C TYR A 270 -25.97 -9.93 6.95
N ILE A 271 -26.36 -8.85 7.64
CA ILE A 271 -25.64 -8.28 8.78
C ILE A 271 -26.42 -8.54 10.06
N THR A 272 -25.74 -9.01 11.12
CA THR A 272 -26.35 -9.22 12.43
C THR A 272 -25.44 -8.63 13.54
N PRO A 273 -25.91 -7.66 14.35
CA PRO A 273 -27.22 -7.03 14.29
C PRO A 273 -27.38 -6.16 13.03
N SER A 274 -28.58 -6.13 12.46
CA SER A 274 -28.86 -5.31 11.27
C SER A 274 -28.68 -3.82 11.59
N PRO A 275 -28.11 -3.02 10.67
CA PRO A 275 -28.09 -1.57 10.78
C PRO A 275 -29.49 -0.97 10.99
N SER A 276 -29.55 0.11 11.77
CA SER A 276 -30.80 0.85 12.01
C SER A 276 -31.33 1.47 10.72
N PRO A 277 -32.67 1.50 10.48
CA PRO A 277 -33.25 2.23 9.36
C PRO A 277 -32.89 3.73 9.33
N SER A 278 -32.55 4.33 10.47
CA SER A 278 -32.10 5.73 10.56
C SER A 278 -30.66 5.97 10.09
N LYS A 279 -29.91 4.90 9.81
CA LYS A 279 -28.54 4.92 9.27
C LYS A 279 -28.56 4.19 7.92
N PRO A 280 -29.00 4.86 6.84
CA PRO A 280 -29.09 4.23 5.54
C PRO A 280 -27.70 3.82 5.03
N PRO A 281 -27.62 2.80 4.14
CA PRO A 281 -26.37 2.43 3.51
C PRO A 281 -25.85 3.56 2.61
N ASN A 282 -24.66 3.36 2.05
CA ASN A 282 -24.13 4.27 1.05
C ASN A 282 -25.11 4.40 -0.14
N PRO A 283 -25.44 5.62 -0.59
CA PRO A 283 -26.44 5.82 -1.64
C PRO A 283 -25.99 5.34 -3.03
N PHE A 284 -24.68 5.12 -3.24
CA PHE A 284 -24.15 4.76 -4.55
C PHE A 284 -24.54 3.34 -4.99
N ASN A 285 -24.44 2.37 -4.09
CA ASN A 285 -24.72 0.96 -4.37
C ASN A 285 -25.73 0.35 -3.40
N ASN A 286 -26.28 1.14 -2.46
CA ASN A 286 -27.20 0.69 -1.42
C ASN A 286 -26.61 -0.44 -0.56
N LEU A 287 -25.29 -0.46 -0.39
CA LEU A 287 -24.57 -1.41 0.47
C LEU A 287 -23.92 -0.69 1.65
N TYR A 288 -23.76 -1.42 2.75
CA TYR A 288 -22.92 -1.02 3.86
C TYR A 288 -21.48 -1.47 3.61
N GLY A 289 -20.51 -0.62 3.94
CA GLY A 289 -19.11 -1.03 3.98
C GLY A 289 -18.88 -2.02 5.12
N VAL A 290 -18.07 -3.03 4.87
CA VAL A 290 -17.67 -4.02 5.86
C VAL A 290 -16.15 -4.05 5.92
N TYR A 291 -15.59 -3.96 7.12
CA TYR A 291 -14.17 -4.17 7.34
C TYR A 291 -13.90 -5.12 8.50
N SER A 292 -12.81 -5.87 8.37
CA SER A 292 -12.27 -6.72 9.44
C SER A 292 -11.41 -5.88 10.37
N PRO A 293 -11.75 -5.80 11.68
CA PRO A 293 -10.93 -5.06 12.64
C PRO A 293 -9.52 -5.61 12.74
N TRP A 294 -8.56 -4.72 12.99
CA TRP A 294 -7.15 -5.08 13.14
C TRP A 294 -6.94 -6.17 14.19
N GLN A 295 -7.67 -6.11 15.31
CA GLN A 295 -7.57 -7.09 16.40
C GLN A 295 -8.00 -8.50 15.98
N SER A 296 -9.06 -8.60 15.17
CA SER A 296 -9.51 -9.89 14.63
C SER A 296 -8.48 -10.46 13.67
N LEU A 297 -7.79 -9.60 12.91
CA LEU A 297 -6.70 -10.00 12.03
C LEU A 297 -5.51 -10.54 12.83
N GLU A 298 -5.08 -9.83 13.88
CA GLU A 298 -4.00 -10.30 14.77
C GLU A 298 -4.33 -11.66 15.39
N GLN A 299 -5.59 -11.86 15.77
CA GLN A 299 -6.07 -13.13 16.32
C GLN A 299 -6.02 -14.26 15.29
N ASP A 300 -6.57 -14.07 14.10
CA ASP A 300 -6.70 -15.14 13.11
C ASP A 300 -5.38 -15.46 12.40
N LEU A 301 -4.56 -14.44 12.09
CA LEU A 301 -3.27 -14.65 11.44
C LEU A 301 -2.16 -15.01 12.43
N GLY A 302 -2.35 -14.70 13.72
CA GLY A 302 -1.35 -14.90 14.77
C GLY A 302 -0.03 -14.16 14.52
N GLY A 303 0.96 -14.46 15.35
CA GLY A 303 2.30 -13.86 15.28
C GLY A 303 2.40 -12.50 15.96
N THR A 304 3.60 -11.93 15.91
CA THR A 304 3.93 -10.62 16.49
C THR A 304 3.91 -9.54 15.41
N TRP A 305 3.23 -8.43 15.67
CA TRP A 305 2.97 -7.41 14.65
C TRP A 305 3.65 -6.08 14.94
N VAL A 306 4.25 -5.48 13.90
CA VAL A 306 4.71 -4.10 13.90
C VAL A 306 4.04 -3.37 12.75
N ILE A 307 3.22 -2.38 13.09
CA ILE A 307 2.44 -1.58 12.11
C ILE A 307 2.69 -0.08 12.21
N LYS A 308 3.46 0.36 13.21
CA LYS A 308 3.77 1.78 13.40
C LYS A 308 5.01 2.17 12.58
N ALA A 309 4.94 3.35 11.98
CA ALA A 309 6.05 3.99 11.27
C ALA A 309 7.15 4.47 12.23
#